data_AF-A0A8C2H3J3-F1
#
_entry.id   AF-A0A8C2H3J3-F1
#
_cell.length_a   1.000
_cell.length_b   1.000
_cell.length_c   1.000
_cell.angle_alpha   90.00
_cell.angle_beta   90.00
_cell.angle_gamma   90.00
#
_symmetry.space_group_name_H-M   'P 1'
#
loop_
_entity.id
_entity.type
_entity.pdbx_description
1 polymer ?
#
loop_
_entity_poly.entity_id
_entity_poly.type
_entity_poly.pdbx_seq_one_letter_code
_entity_poly.pdbx_strand_id
1 'polypeptide(L)'
;MDIYAKDIKKPKPALFYNIKVGNTVLIAFVSYMGSRVHRPRFIGLGGLLMSISAMILALPHFLSQPYTFDSVLHASKQDMCYLHVNATGAESCGQEDSRKLVDTSKFWVLMATAQLLFGIGSVPIQPFGISYIDDFAGVGNSALYIAILFAVSVFGPSFGYLLGSVVLRIYVDVDRASTGGALELTPTDPRWVGAWWMGLLITSGGLALTSIPYFFFPRTLVEKHFELESDILKEDPKKSEGSMLDFLKMFPKMFIRLLLSPVFMLLVLTQCCFSSVIAGLATFLNKFLERQYSASAAYSSLLIGALNLPSIAVGMVLGGLIMKRWGLSFRAIPRFSVVMLTISIFCCLPLFFMGCPTQNVADVYGVNGTPPLSCRASCSCSNKTFNPVCGENNIEYISPCTAGCTNFTMDPKNSYRVQIYSNCKCIPGLATAKPGPCANTCPHYLLPVMLLISLAGLIASLTHNPIYMMVLRSVPSEEKSFAIGVQFLLLRVLTWLPAPALFGMTIDSTCIKWKMSCGKKQGCGYYDNNLLRNRYLGLQLGYKTLGIALLAFIGWKMQRTREYSLENKLEGPM
;
A
#
# COMPACT_ATOMS: atom_id res chain seq x y z
N MET A 1 -1.56 -4.71 -10.03
CA MET A 1 -2.44 -5.16 -8.92
C MET A 1 -3.92 -4.87 -9.19
N ASP A 2 -4.30 -3.97 -10.11
CA ASP A 2 -5.71 -3.60 -10.34
C ASP A 2 -6.57 -4.61 -11.12
N ILE A 3 -6.01 -5.39 -12.05
CA ILE A 3 -6.77 -6.47 -12.74
C ILE A 3 -7.13 -7.56 -11.74
N TYR A 4 -6.15 -7.92 -10.92
CA TYR A 4 -6.30 -8.90 -9.87
C TYR A 4 -7.03 -8.34 -8.64
N ALA A 5 -7.21 -7.03 -8.50
CA ALA A 5 -8.08 -6.47 -7.45
C ALA A 5 -9.58 -6.49 -7.83
N LYS A 6 -9.91 -6.54 -9.13
CA LYS A 6 -11.30 -6.59 -9.60
C LYS A 6 -11.87 -8.01 -9.61
N ASP A 7 -11.09 -9.02 -10.01
CA ASP A 7 -11.58 -10.42 -10.14
C ASP A 7 -10.90 -11.44 -9.23
N ILE A 8 -9.69 -11.16 -8.71
CA ILE A 8 -9.10 -12.05 -7.70
C ILE A 8 -9.63 -11.65 -6.32
N LYS A 9 -10.52 -12.53 -5.81
CA LYS A 9 -10.78 -12.88 -4.40
C LYS A 9 -9.92 -12.07 -3.45
N LYS A 10 -10.56 -11.42 -2.46
CA LYS A 10 -9.96 -10.93 -1.20
C LYS A 10 -8.51 -11.44 -1.05
N PRO A 11 -7.46 -10.60 -1.02
CA PRO A 11 -6.15 -11.08 -0.62
C PRO A 11 -6.36 -11.73 0.74
N LYS A 12 -6.43 -13.07 0.77
CA LYS A 12 -6.62 -13.76 2.03
C LYS A 12 -5.44 -13.30 2.88
N PRO A 13 -5.65 -12.88 4.13
CA PRO A 13 -4.55 -12.45 5.00
C PRO A 13 -3.41 -13.48 5.04
N ALA A 14 -3.70 -14.75 4.73
CA ALA A 14 -2.76 -15.84 4.50
C ALA A 14 -1.64 -15.58 3.44
N LEU A 15 -1.88 -14.82 2.37
CA LEU A 15 -0.83 -14.54 1.37
C LEU A 15 0.19 -13.53 1.91
N PHE A 16 -0.29 -12.45 2.54
CA PHE A 16 0.56 -11.51 3.27
C PHE A 16 1.27 -12.16 4.46
N TYR A 17 0.64 -13.16 5.07
CA TYR A 17 1.18 -13.95 6.17
C TYR A 17 2.41 -14.76 5.72
N ASN A 18 2.32 -15.52 4.62
CA ASN A 18 3.43 -16.36 4.15
C ASN A 18 4.69 -15.57 3.75
N ILE A 19 4.52 -14.40 3.14
CA ILE A 19 5.62 -13.50 2.71
C ILE A 19 6.41 -12.98 3.90
N LYS A 20 5.73 -12.68 5.01
CA LYS A 20 6.31 -11.97 6.14
C LYS A 20 6.86 -12.91 7.21
N VAL A 21 6.31 -14.12 7.36
CA VAL A 21 6.82 -15.13 8.29
C VAL A 21 8.21 -15.63 7.85
N GLY A 22 8.40 -15.94 6.56
CA GLY A 22 9.73 -16.32 6.03
C GLY A 22 10.78 -15.20 6.19
N ASN A 23 10.36 -13.96 5.96
CA ASN A 23 11.21 -12.78 6.16
C ASN A 23 11.60 -12.51 7.61
N THR A 24 10.74 -12.84 8.56
CA THR A 24 10.99 -12.59 9.99
C THR A 24 12.14 -13.46 10.50
N VAL A 25 12.15 -14.75 10.12
CA VAL A 25 13.24 -15.67 10.49
C VAL A 25 14.54 -15.31 9.76
N LEU A 26 14.46 -14.94 8.47
CA LEU A 26 15.64 -14.53 7.71
C LEU A 26 16.24 -13.20 8.19
N ILE A 27 15.46 -12.23 8.67
CA ILE A 27 16.01 -10.96 9.21
C ILE A 27 16.91 -11.22 10.42
N ALA A 28 16.51 -12.15 11.31
CA ALA A 28 17.32 -12.54 12.45
C ALA A 28 18.65 -13.17 12.01
N PHE A 29 18.61 -14.05 11.01
CA PHE A 29 19.79 -14.69 10.44
C PHE A 29 20.72 -13.73 9.68
N VAL A 30 20.14 -12.80 8.91
CA VAL A 30 20.85 -11.76 8.15
C VAL A 30 21.48 -10.73 9.11
N SER A 31 20.81 -10.39 10.21
CA SER A 31 21.35 -9.50 11.25
C SER A 31 22.57 -10.11 11.95
N TYR A 32 22.61 -11.43 12.11
CA TYR A 32 23.80 -12.14 12.61
C TYR A 32 24.96 -12.12 11.60
N MET A 33 24.66 -12.42 10.33
CA MET A 33 25.66 -12.54 9.28
C MET A 33 26.27 -11.19 8.86
N GLY A 34 25.63 -10.06 9.17
CA GLY A 34 26.02 -8.74 8.69
C GLY A 34 27.47 -8.34 8.93
N SER A 35 28.08 -8.67 10.08
CA SER A 35 29.49 -8.35 10.34
C SER A 35 30.49 -9.33 9.71
N ARG A 36 30.02 -10.50 9.25
CA ARG A 36 30.88 -11.60 8.76
C ARG A 36 30.84 -11.77 7.24
N VAL A 37 29.81 -11.26 6.57
CA VAL A 37 29.62 -11.43 5.12
C VAL A 37 30.02 -10.19 4.30
N HIS A 38 30.18 -10.40 3.00
CA HIS A 38 30.42 -9.32 2.04
C HIS A 38 29.10 -8.56 1.76
N ARG A 39 28.73 -7.63 2.66
CA ARG A 39 27.44 -6.91 2.66
C ARG A 39 26.98 -6.42 1.27
N PRO A 40 27.79 -5.72 0.45
CA PRO A 40 27.36 -5.27 -0.87
C PRO A 40 26.90 -6.40 -1.82
N ARG A 41 27.62 -7.53 -1.85
CA ARG A 41 27.26 -8.67 -2.74
C ARG A 41 25.93 -9.30 -2.37
N PHE A 42 25.59 -9.36 -1.07
CA PHE A 42 24.29 -9.83 -0.61
C PHE A 42 23.15 -8.87 -0.97
N ILE A 43 23.42 -7.55 -1.00
CA ILE A 43 22.46 -6.56 -1.49
C ILE A 43 22.21 -6.80 -3.00
N GLY A 44 23.26 -6.98 -3.79
CA GLY A 44 23.15 -7.31 -5.23
C GLY A 44 22.39 -8.62 -5.50
N LEU A 45 22.71 -9.69 -4.77
CA LEU A 45 22.01 -10.98 -4.88
C LEU A 45 20.53 -10.85 -4.50
N GLY A 46 20.22 -10.10 -3.44
CA GLY A 46 18.85 -9.82 -3.02
C GLY A 46 18.06 -9.07 -4.10
N GLY A 47 18.68 -8.07 -4.75
CA GLY A 47 18.08 -7.33 -5.86
C GLY A 47 17.80 -8.19 -7.09
N LEU A 48 18.73 -9.09 -7.48
CA LEU A 48 18.49 -10.05 -8.56
C LEU A 48 17.34 -11.00 -8.25
N LEU A 49 17.26 -11.51 -7.01
CA LEU A 49 16.16 -12.38 -6.57
C LEU A 49 14.80 -11.67 -6.62
N MET A 50 14.75 -10.40 -6.22
CA MET A 50 13.55 -9.56 -6.34
C MET A 50 13.17 -9.31 -7.80
N SER A 51 14.15 -9.16 -8.71
CA SER A 51 13.88 -9.00 -10.14
C SER A 51 13.24 -10.25 -10.75
N ILE A 52 13.78 -11.44 -10.44
CA ILE A 52 13.19 -12.73 -10.85
C ILE A 52 11.75 -12.85 -10.31
N SER A 53 11.54 -12.49 -9.04
CA SER A 53 10.20 -12.48 -8.45
C SER A 53 9.21 -11.58 -9.22
N ALA A 54 9.62 -10.36 -9.60
CA ALA A 54 8.78 -9.44 -10.36
C ALA A 54 8.39 -10.00 -11.74
N MET A 55 9.30 -10.73 -12.41
CA MET A 55 8.99 -11.44 -13.66
C MET A 55 7.95 -12.54 -13.43
N ILE A 56 8.09 -13.34 -12.36
CA ILE A 56 7.11 -14.37 -12.01
C ILE A 56 5.75 -13.74 -11.70
N LEU A 57 5.70 -12.55 -11.09
CA LEU A 57 4.45 -11.81 -10.86
C LEU A 57 3.77 -11.30 -12.14
N ALA A 58 4.52 -11.06 -13.20
CA ALA A 58 3.97 -10.67 -14.51
C ALA A 58 3.46 -11.87 -15.32
N LEU A 59 4.02 -13.06 -15.07
CA LEU A 59 3.74 -14.30 -15.82
C LEU A 59 2.24 -14.68 -15.93
N PRO A 60 1.39 -14.52 -14.88
CA PRO A 60 -0.03 -14.83 -14.96
C PRO A 60 -0.77 -14.15 -16.12
N HIS A 61 -0.40 -12.91 -16.51
CA HIS A 61 -1.02 -12.22 -17.66
C HIS A 61 -0.84 -13.00 -18.96
N PHE A 62 0.36 -13.52 -19.20
CA PHE A 62 0.72 -14.22 -20.43
C PHE A 62 0.14 -15.64 -20.47
N LEU A 63 -0.09 -16.25 -19.31
CA LEU A 63 -0.67 -17.60 -19.20
C LEU A 63 -2.20 -17.59 -19.13
N SER A 64 -2.82 -16.49 -18.69
CA SER A 64 -4.27 -16.38 -18.57
C SER A 64 -4.94 -16.14 -19.93
N GLN A 65 -6.22 -16.50 -20.02
CA GLN A 65 -7.07 -16.11 -21.14
C GLN A 65 -7.20 -14.58 -21.25
N PRO A 66 -7.54 -14.06 -22.44
CA PRO A 66 -7.80 -12.62 -22.63
C PRO A 66 -8.85 -12.08 -21.65
N TYR A 67 -8.70 -10.83 -21.26
CA TYR A 67 -9.64 -10.16 -20.37
C TYR A 67 -11.00 -10.02 -21.08
N THR A 68 -12.05 -10.51 -20.43
CA THR A 68 -13.44 -10.40 -20.90
C THR A 68 -14.22 -9.51 -19.95
N PHE A 69 -15.08 -8.66 -20.51
CA PHE A 69 -15.92 -7.74 -19.75
C PHE A 69 -17.35 -7.80 -20.32
N ASP A 70 -18.33 -7.50 -19.46
CA ASP A 70 -19.73 -7.46 -19.86
C ASP A 70 -19.96 -6.25 -20.78
N SER A 71 -20.39 -6.53 -22.01
CA SER A 71 -20.70 -5.54 -23.03
C SER A 71 -21.85 -6.01 -23.91
N VAL A 72 -22.74 -5.07 -24.21
CA VAL A 72 -23.86 -5.25 -25.15
C VAL A 72 -23.36 -5.44 -26.59
N LEU A 73 -22.12 -5.03 -26.92
CA LEU A 73 -21.52 -5.19 -28.24
C LEU A 73 -20.92 -6.58 -28.48
N HIS A 74 -20.44 -7.24 -27.42
CA HIS A 74 -19.72 -8.52 -27.51
C HIS A 74 -20.53 -9.72 -27.01
N ALA A 75 -21.46 -9.53 -26.05
CA ALA A 75 -22.32 -10.60 -25.57
C ALA A 75 -23.60 -10.70 -26.41
N SER A 76 -24.05 -11.92 -26.70
CA SER A 76 -25.31 -12.20 -27.38
C SER A 76 -26.49 -11.71 -26.54
N LYS A 77 -26.82 -10.42 -26.60
CA LYS A 77 -28.08 -9.83 -26.10
C LYS A 77 -28.37 -10.03 -24.59
N GLN A 78 -27.61 -10.78 -23.81
CA GLN A 78 -27.93 -11.07 -22.40
C GLN A 78 -27.76 -9.86 -21.44
N ASP A 79 -27.13 -8.78 -21.88
CA ASP A 79 -26.92 -7.57 -21.08
C ASP A 79 -28.05 -6.53 -21.19
N MET A 80 -29.02 -6.74 -22.09
CA MET A 80 -30.23 -5.90 -22.22
C MET A 80 -31.47 -6.64 -21.71
N CYS A 81 -32.55 -5.91 -21.45
CA CYS A 81 -33.81 -6.52 -21.02
C CYS A 81 -34.46 -7.24 -22.20
N TYR A 82 -34.51 -8.57 -22.11
CA TYR A 82 -35.36 -9.41 -22.96
C TYR A 82 -36.53 -9.94 -22.14
N LEU A 83 -37.71 -9.94 -22.78
CA LEU A 83 -38.94 -10.50 -22.22
C LEU A 83 -38.74 -11.99 -21.93
N HIS A 84 -39.30 -12.44 -20.81
CA HIS A 84 -39.19 -13.81 -20.31
C HIS A 84 -39.67 -14.84 -21.35
N VAL A 85 -38.73 -15.54 -22.00
CA VAL A 85 -39.02 -16.73 -22.81
C VAL A 85 -38.64 -17.93 -21.96
N ASN A 86 -39.63 -18.56 -21.30
CA ASN A 86 -39.57 -19.83 -20.54
C ASN A 86 -38.16 -20.36 -20.24
N ALA A 87 -37.39 -19.64 -19.43
CA ALA A 87 -36.07 -20.07 -18.98
C ALA A 87 -36.17 -20.43 -17.50
N THR A 88 -36.74 -21.60 -17.22
CA THR A 88 -36.63 -22.26 -15.92
C THR A 88 -35.24 -22.86 -15.79
N GLY A 89 -34.26 -22.00 -15.48
CA GLY A 89 -32.92 -22.43 -15.11
C GLY A 89 -32.51 -21.72 -13.85
N ALA A 90 -32.56 -22.40 -12.70
CA ALA A 90 -31.76 -21.97 -11.56
C ALA A 90 -30.30 -21.90 -12.04
N GLU A 91 -29.67 -20.73 -11.96
CA GLU A 91 -28.27 -20.54 -12.36
C GLU A 91 -27.38 -21.49 -11.51
N SER A 92 -27.12 -22.69 -12.04
CA SER A 92 -26.12 -23.58 -11.49
C SER A 92 -24.74 -23.04 -11.85
N CYS A 93 -23.75 -23.27 -10.99
CA CYS A 93 -22.37 -22.87 -11.28
C CYS A 93 -21.90 -23.66 -12.52
N GLY A 94 -21.73 -22.99 -13.65
CA GLY A 94 -21.35 -23.65 -14.90
C GLY A 94 -20.01 -24.38 -14.79
N GLN A 95 -19.81 -25.36 -15.66
CA GLN A 95 -18.55 -26.11 -15.75
C GLN A 95 -17.36 -25.19 -16.09
N GLU A 96 -17.63 -24.09 -16.81
CA GLU A 96 -16.68 -23.04 -17.16
C GLU A 96 -16.30 -22.14 -15.96
N ASP A 97 -17.27 -21.78 -15.12
CA ASP A 97 -17.03 -21.06 -13.85
C ASP A 97 -16.19 -21.90 -12.88
N SER A 98 -16.40 -23.23 -12.87
CA SER A 98 -15.62 -24.18 -12.07
C SER A 98 -14.19 -24.31 -12.57
N ARG A 99 -13.96 -24.37 -13.90
CA ARG A 99 -12.62 -24.36 -14.50
C ARG A 99 -11.87 -23.05 -14.20
N LYS A 100 -12.52 -21.90 -14.36
CA LYS A 100 -11.98 -20.59 -13.96
C LYS A 100 -11.56 -20.58 -12.48
N LEU A 101 -12.32 -21.24 -11.60
CA LEU A 101 -12.00 -21.35 -10.17
C LEU A 101 -10.74 -22.18 -9.89
N VAL A 102 -10.52 -23.26 -10.66
CA VAL A 102 -9.34 -24.14 -10.56
C VAL A 102 -8.09 -23.46 -11.12
N ASP A 103 -8.19 -22.80 -12.27
CA ASP A 103 -7.06 -22.05 -12.84
C ASP A 103 -6.67 -20.88 -11.94
N THR A 104 -7.65 -20.20 -11.35
CA THR A 104 -7.42 -19.20 -10.29
C THR A 104 -6.57 -19.78 -9.15
N SER A 105 -6.78 -21.04 -8.74
CA SER A 105 -6.03 -21.66 -7.64
C SER A 105 -4.55 -21.90 -7.97
N LYS A 106 -4.24 -22.25 -9.22
CA LYS A 106 -2.84 -22.45 -9.68
C LYS A 106 -2.09 -21.11 -9.75
N PHE A 107 -2.74 -20.07 -10.27
CA PHE A 107 -2.15 -18.72 -10.31
C PHE A 107 -1.92 -18.14 -8.90
N TRP A 108 -2.79 -18.46 -7.94
CA TRP A 108 -2.58 -18.08 -6.53
C TRP A 108 -1.29 -18.65 -5.94
N VAL A 109 -0.98 -19.92 -6.23
CA VAL A 109 0.27 -20.55 -5.77
C VAL A 109 1.48 -19.87 -6.41
N LEU A 110 1.41 -19.60 -7.72
CA LEU A 110 2.47 -18.89 -8.46
C LEU A 110 2.72 -17.47 -7.90
N MET A 111 1.65 -16.73 -7.59
CA MET A 111 1.78 -15.42 -6.96
C MET A 111 2.34 -15.51 -5.54
N ALA A 112 1.95 -16.54 -4.77
CA ALA A 112 2.46 -16.76 -3.43
C ALA A 112 3.97 -17.06 -3.43
N THR A 113 4.44 -17.90 -4.34
CA THR A 113 5.87 -18.21 -4.48
C THR A 113 6.66 -16.99 -4.91
N ALA A 114 6.17 -16.24 -5.90
CA ALA A 114 6.80 -15.00 -6.34
C ALA A 114 6.97 -14.01 -5.17
N GLN A 115 5.92 -13.77 -4.40
CA GLN A 115 5.98 -12.85 -3.27
C GLN A 115 6.89 -13.34 -2.13
N LEU A 116 7.02 -14.65 -1.93
CA LEU A 116 7.97 -15.22 -0.97
C LEU A 116 9.42 -14.95 -1.42
N LEU A 117 9.73 -15.12 -2.70
CA LEU A 117 11.05 -14.76 -3.26
C LEU A 117 11.33 -13.26 -3.13
N PHE A 118 10.33 -12.41 -3.39
CA PHE A 118 10.43 -10.96 -3.18
C PHE A 118 10.79 -10.64 -1.74
N GLY A 119 10.10 -11.32 -0.81
CA GLY A 119 10.37 -11.26 0.61
C GLY A 119 11.84 -11.51 0.89
N ILE A 120 12.34 -12.71 0.57
CA ILE A 120 13.70 -13.16 0.85
C ILE A 120 14.74 -12.19 0.28
N GLY A 121 14.56 -11.74 -0.98
CA GLY A 121 15.49 -10.82 -1.63
C GLY A 121 15.51 -9.42 -1.01
N SER A 122 14.39 -8.96 -0.46
CA SER A 122 14.29 -7.63 0.16
C SER A 122 14.92 -7.52 1.55
N VAL A 123 15.14 -8.65 2.24
CA VAL A 123 15.63 -8.68 3.63
C VAL A 123 17.01 -8.03 3.82
N PRO A 124 18.06 -8.38 3.04
CA PRO A 124 19.41 -7.85 3.29
C PRO A 124 19.58 -6.38 2.93
N ILE A 125 18.73 -5.82 2.06
CA ILE A 125 18.95 -4.50 1.44
C ILE A 125 19.04 -3.37 2.48
N GLN A 126 18.01 -3.22 3.31
CA GLN A 126 17.95 -2.12 4.28
C GLN A 126 18.94 -2.27 5.45
N PRO A 127 19.01 -3.44 6.16
CA PRO A 127 19.92 -3.59 7.29
C PRO A 127 21.39 -3.51 6.87
N PHE A 128 21.78 -4.12 5.75
CA PHE A 128 23.16 -4.04 5.27
C PHE A 128 23.50 -2.68 4.68
N GLY A 129 22.57 -2.02 3.98
CA GLY A 129 22.79 -0.66 3.49
C GLY A 129 23.02 0.34 4.63
N ILE A 130 22.15 0.33 5.65
CA ILE A 130 22.25 1.26 6.79
C ILE A 130 23.53 0.99 7.60
N SER A 131 23.80 -0.28 7.93
CA SER A 131 25.00 -0.63 8.70
C SER A 131 26.29 -0.35 7.94
N TYR A 132 26.33 -0.57 6.62
CA TYR A 132 27.50 -0.24 5.81
C TYR A 132 27.74 1.27 5.79
N ILE A 133 26.70 2.09 5.64
CA ILE A 133 26.85 3.55 5.67
C ILE A 133 27.26 4.05 7.06
N ASP A 134 26.67 3.51 8.14
CA ASP A 134 27.00 3.93 9.50
C ASP A 134 28.44 3.58 9.89
N ASP A 135 28.93 2.40 9.48
CA ASP A 135 30.29 1.94 9.77
C ASP A 135 31.38 2.78 9.06
N PHE A 136 31.07 3.39 7.91
CA PHE A 136 32.04 4.16 7.11
C PHE A 136 31.77 5.67 7.07
N ALA A 137 30.73 6.15 7.75
CA ALA A 137 30.43 7.57 7.83
C ALA A 137 31.26 8.25 8.92
N GLY A 138 31.86 9.40 8.60
CA GLY A 138 32.59 10.21 9.57
C GLY A 138 31.72 10.64 10.76
N VAL A 139 32.35 10.80 11.94
CA VAL A 139 31.70 11.12 13.22
C VAL A 139 30.75 12.33 13.07
N GLY A 140 29.46 12.11 13.31
CA GLY A 140 28.43 13.16 13.25
C GLY A 140 27.72 13.34 11.89
N ASN A 141 28.21 12.73 10.81
CA ASN A 141 27.56 12.79 9.48
C ASN A 141 26.67 11.58 9.17
N SER A 142 26.78 10.47 9.91
CA SER A 142 26.00 9.24 9.68
C SER A 142 24.49 9.51 9.67
N ALA A 143 24.00 10.35 10.58
CA ALA A 143 22.58 10.71 10.65
C ALA A 143 22.06 11.40 9.36
N LEU A 144 22.89 12.22 8.71
CA LEU A 144 22.53 12.89 7.46
C LEU A 144 22.50 11.91 6.29
N TYR A 145 23.49 11.02 6.17
CA TYR A 145 23.51 10.00 5.12
C TYR A 145 22.37 8.99 5.26
N ILE A 146 22.04 8.59 6.49
CA ILE A 146 20.88 7.74 6.78
C ILE A 146 19.57 8.47 6.41
N ALA A 147 19.46 9.77 6.72
CA ALA A 147 18.31 10.57 6.33
C ALA A 147 18.15 10.69 4.80
N ILE A 148 19.26 10.87 4.07
CA ILE A 148 19.27 10.88 2.60
C ILE A 148 18.84 9.50 2.06
N LEU A 149 19.35 8.41 2.63
CA LEU A 149 18.95 7.05 2.25
C LEU A 149 17.45 6.82 2.41
N PHE A 150 16.86 7.24 3.54
CA PHE A 150 15.41 7.14 3.75
C PHE A 150 14.63 8.02 2.76
N ALA A 151 15.07 9.24 2.49
CA ALA A 151 14.42 10.12 1.52
C ALA A 151 14.45 9.54 0.09
N VAL A 152 15.60 9.06 -0.37
CA VAL A 152 15.74 8.39 -1.68
C VAL A 152 14.85 7.14 -1.76
N SER A 153 14.73 6.41 -0.64
CA SER A 153 13.84 5.24 -0.56
C SER A 153 12.35 5.59 -0.72
N VAL A 154 11.93 6.84 -0.46
CA VAL A 154 10.54 7.32 -0.71
C VAL A 154 10.34 7.79 -2.15
N PHE A 155 11.39 8.30 -2.80
CA PHE A 155 11.34 8.65 -4.22
C PHE A 155 11.14 7.41 -5.11
N GLY A 156 11.68 6.25 -4.73
CA GLY A 156 11.46 4.98 -5.45
C GLY A 156 9.96 4.66 -5.68
N PRO A 157 9.13 4.57 -4.62
CA PRO A 157 7.68 4.47 -4.74
C PRO A 157 7.04 5.59 -5.56
N SER A 158 7.56 6.82 -5.48
CA SER A 158 7.04 7.96 -6.29
C SER A 158 7.17 7.67 -7.78
N PHE A 159 8.36 7.26 -8.24
CA PHE A 159 8.59 6.83 -9.62
C PHE A 159 7.73 5.61 -9.99
N GLY A 160 7.55 4.66 -9.07
CA GLY A 160 6.67 3.51 -9.27
C GLY A 160 5.21 3.91 -9.53
N TYR A 161 4.67 4.86 -8.78
CA TYR A 161 3.32 5.39 -8.99
C TYR A 161 3.18 6.22 -10.27
N LEU A 162 4.21 6.99 -10.64
CA LEU A 162 4.23 7.72 -11.91
C LEU A 162 4.24 6.77 -13.11
N LEU A 163 5.10 5.74 -13.08
CA LEU A 163 5.12 4.68 -14.07
C LEU A 163 3.76 3.96 -14.12
N GLY A 164 3.20 3.64 -12.94
CA GLY A 164 1.86 3.08 -12.77
C GLY A 164 0.78 3.93 -13.47
N SER A 165 0.78 5.25 -13.26
CA SER A 165 -0.14 6.18 -13.92
C SER A 165 -0.07 6.10 -15.45
N VAL A 166 1.13 5.91 -16.02
CA VAL A 166 1.29 5.79 -17.47
C VAL A 166 0.77 4.44 -17.97
N VAL A 167 1.25 3.33 -17.39
CA VAL A 167 0.88 1.99 -17.86
C VAL A 167 -0.58 1.65 -17.60
N LEU A 168 -1.22 2.25 -16.59
CA LEU A 168 -2.64 2.05 -16.30
C LEU A 168 -3.58 2.74 -17.31
N ARG A 169 -3.08 3.71 -18.08
CA ARG A 169 -3.83 4.33 -19.20
C ARG A 169 -3.83 3.46 -20.46
N ILE A 170 -2.98 2.45 -20.51
CA ILE A 170 -2.88 1.50 -21.62
C ILE A 170 -3.75 0.30 -21.27
N TYR A 171 -4.58 -0.15 -22.20
CA TYR A 171 -5.49 -1.28 -21.98
C TYR A 171 -4.69 -2.57 -21.70
N VAL A 172 -5.21 -3.42 -20.81
CA VAL A 172 -4.53 -4.66 -20.36
C VAL A 172 -3.99 -5.52 -21.49
N ASP A 173 -4.81 -5.77 -22.50
CA ASP A 173 -4.54 -6.71 -23.60
C ASP A 173 -3.98 -5.99 -24.83
N VAL A 174 -3.16 -4.95 -24.62
CA VAL A 174 -2.48 -4.24 -25.72
C VAL A 174 -1.56 -5.15 -26.54
N ASP A 175 -1.07 -6.25 -25.95
CA ASP A 175 -0.24 -7.27 -26.61
C ASP A 175 -1.04 -8.25 -27.48
N ARG A 176 -2.38 -8.24 -27.38
CA ARG A 176 -3.27 -9.16 -28.08
C ARG A 176 -4.04 -8.41 -29.18
N ALA A 177 -4.26 -9.07 -30.32
CA ALA A 177 -4.85 -8.46 -31.52
C ALA A 177 -6.31 -7.98 -31.38
N SER A 178 -7.01 -8.27 -30.27
CA SER A 178 -8.38 -7.84 -30.02
C SER A 178 -8.44 -6.43 -29.44
N THR A 179 -8.24 -5.41 -30.28
CA THR A 179 -8.25 -3.98 -29.88
C THR A 179 -9.65 -3.43 -29.58
N GLY A 180 -10.73 -4.19 -29.84
CA GLY A 180 -12.12 -3.74 -29.66
C GLY A 180 -12.42 -3.16 -28.27
N GLY A 181 -11.91 -3.79 -27.20
CA GLY A 181 -12.09 -3.30 -25.83
C GLY A 181 -11.39 -1.96 -25.54
N ALA A 182 -10.25 -1.69 -26.19
CA ALA A 182 -9.56 -0.41 -26.08
C ALA A 182 -10.30 0.73 -26.82
N LEU A 183 -11.07 0.40 -27.86
CA LEU A 183 -11.92 1.36 -28.56
C LEU A 183 -13.26 1.58 -27.82
N GLU A 184 -13.79 0.55 -27.14
CA GLU A 184 -15.03 0.62 -26.38
C GLU A 184 -14.86 1.33 -25.02
N LEU A 185 -13.82 1.03 -24.25
CA LEU A 185 -13.69 1.50 -22.87
C LEU A 185 -12.81 2.75 -22.75
N THR A 186 -13.06 3.57 -21.72
CA THR A 186 -12.20 4.70 -21.34
C THR A 186 -11.48 4.40 -20.02
N PRO A 187 -10.31 5.01 -19.72
CA PRO A 187 -9.64 4.84 -18.43
C PRO A 187 -10.45 5.26 -17.19
N THR A 188 -11.55 6.00 -17.39
CA THR A 188 -12.52 6.38 -16.36
C THR A 188 -13.64 5.36 -16.15
N ASP A 189 -13.82 4.42 -17.08
CA ASP A 189 -14.84 3.37 -16.97
C ASP A 189 -14.46 2.38 -15.84
N PRO A 190 -15.38 2.03 -14.92
CA PRO A 190 -15.12 1.06 -13.87
C PRO A 190 -14.80 -0.35 -14.37
N ARG A 191 -15.07 -0.67 -15.64
CA ARG A 191 -14.64 -1.92 -16.31
C ARG A 191 -13.25 -1.81 -16.93
N TRP A 192 -12.65 -0.62 -16.98
CA TRP A 192 -11.30 -0.45 -17.50
C TRP A 192 -10.25 -1.11 -16.62
N VAL A 193 -9.30 -1.74 -17.28
CA VAL A 193 -8.26 -2.51 -16.64
C VAL A 193 -6.96 -2.20 -17.39
N GLY A 194 -6.02 -1.57 -16.68
CA GLY A 194 -4.77 -1.09 -17.25
C GLY A 194 -3.66 -2.14 -17.31
N ALA A 195 -2.66 -1.95 -18.17
CA ALA A 195 -1.53 -2.85 -18.42
C ALA A 195 -0.47 -2.88 -17.30
N TRP A 196 -0.88 -3.24 -16.09
CA TRP A 196 -0.05 -3.41 -14.89
C TRP A 196 1.20 -4.28 -15.08
N TRP A 197 1.15 -5.30 -15.95
CA TRP A 197 2.25 -6.25 -16.17
C TRP A 197 3.48 -5.56 -16.78
N MET A 198 3.27 -4.53 -17.62
CA MET A 198 4.35 -3.75 -18.22
C MET A 198 5.19 -3.05 -17.14
N GLY A 199 4.54 -2.47 -16.14
CA GLY A 199 5.22 -1.81 -15.02
C GLY A 199 6.13 -2.77 -14.26
N LEU A 200 5.72 -4.03 -14.07
CA LEU A 200 6.53 -5.06 -13.41
C LEU A 200 7.76 -5.47 -14.24
N LEU A 201 7.63 -5.57 -15.56
CA LEU A 201 8.76 -5.90 -16.43
C LEU A 201 9.78 -4.76 -16.51
N ILE A 202 9.32 -3.51 -16.65
CA ILE A 202 10.19 -2.33 -16.67
C ILE A 202 10.97 -2.21 -15.35
N THR A 203 10.26 -2.35 -14.22
CA THR A 203 10.89 -2.30 -12.89
C THR A 203 11.83 -3.48 -12.64
N SER A 204 11.50 -4.69 -13.11
CA SER A 204 12.37 -5.86 -13.06
C SER A 204 13.69 -5.64 -13.80
N GLY A 205 13.63 -5.12 -15.03
CA GLY A 205 14.83 -4.79 -15.82
C GLY A 205 15.70 -3.74 -15.14
N GLY A 206 15.09 -2.66 -14.63
CA GLY A 206 15.81 -1.62 -13.87
C GLY A 206 16.45 -2.15 -12.59
N LEU A 207 15.77 -3.06 -11.87
CA LEU A 207 16.30 -3.68 -10.66
C LEU A 207 17.48 -4.61 -10.95
N ALA A 208 17.41 -5.40 -12.03
CA ALA A 208 18.53 -6.23 -12.46
C ALA A 208 19.76 -5.38 -12.80
N LEU A 209 19.56 -4.31 -13.58
CA LEU A 209 20.63 -3.40 -13.97
C LEU A 209 21.29 -2.71 -12.76
N THR A 210 20.48 -2.21 -11.81
CA THR A 210 20.98 -1.54 -10.61
C THR A 210 21.60 -2.50 -9.57
N SER A 211 21.34 -3.79 -9.67
CA SER A 211 21.94 -4.81 -8.78
C SER A 211 23.38 -5.18 -9.17
N ILE A 212 23.74 -5.04 -10.46
CA ILE A 212 25.07 -5.42 -10.98
C ILE A 212 26.21 -4.61 -10.33
N PRO A 213 26.14 -3.27 -10.19
CA PRO A 213 27.20 -2.48 -9.56
C PRO A 213 27.60 -2.93 -8.15
N TYR A 214 26.67 -3.47 -7.36
CA TYR A 214 26.92 -3.92 -5.99
C TYR A 214 27.94 -5.07 -5.89
N PHE A 215 28.12 -5.84 -6.96
CA PHE A 215 29.12 -6.92 -7.00
C PHE A 215 30.56 -6.41 -7.07
N PHE A 216 30.75 -5.17 -7.53
CA PHE A 216 32.05 -4.52 -7.68
C PHE A 216 32.47 -3.70 -6.46
N PHE A 217 31.56 -3.44 -5.51
CA PHE A 217 31.90 -2.73 -4.28
C PHE A 217 32.83 -3.57 -3.39
N PRO A 218 33.82 -2.95 -2.72
CA PRO A 218 34.74 -3.66 -1.82
C PRO A 218 34.06 -4.05 -0.49
N ARG A 219 34.58 -5.10 0.17
CA ARG A 219 34.09 -5.58 1.47
C ARG A 219 34.21 -4.51 2.56
N THR A 220 35.31 -3.77 2.54
CA THR A 220 35.66 -2.67 3.45
C THR A 220 36.16 -1.50 2.62
N LEU A 221 35.66 -0.30 2.88
CA LEU A 221 36.27 0.91 2.33
C LEU A 221 37.59 1.12 3.10
N VAL A 222 38.72 1.02 2.41
CA VAL A 222 40.04 1.27 3.01
C VAL A 222 40.10 2.76 3.38
N GLU A 223 40.15 3.07 4.67
CA GLU A 223 40.43 4.43 5.13
C GLU A 223 41.85 4.82 4.72
N LYS A 224 41.99 5.80 3.82
CA LYS A 224 43.29 6.38 3.42
C LYS A 224 43.90 7.33 4.47
N HIS A 225 43.45 7.29 5.72
CA HIS A 225 44.00 8.08 6.82
C HIS A 225 44.23 7.19 8.03
N PHE A 226 45.38 6.48 8.04
CA PHE A 226 46.24 6.20 9.21
C PHE A 226 47.31 5.11 8.89
N GLU A 227 47.92 5.10 7.70
CA GLU A 227 49.10 4.26 7.43
C GLU A 227 50.41 4.86 8.00
N LEU A 228 50.33 5.74 9.00
CA LEU A 228 51.54 6.30 9.63
C LEU A 228 51.45 6.46 11.15
N GLU A 229 50.72 5.63 11.90
CA GLU A 229 50.92 5.57 13.37
C GLU A 229 50.30 4.39 14.13
N SER A 230 50.00 3.25 13.49
CA SER A 230 49.37 2.10 14.20
C SER A 230 50.07 0.76 14.00
N ASP A 231 51.37 0.75 13.74
CA ASP A 231 52.19 -0.47 13.72
C ASP A 231 52.82 -0.82 15.09
N ILE A 232 52.46 -0.12 16.18
CA ILE A 232 53.05 -0.35 17.52
C ILE A 232 52.03 -0.86 18.57
N LEU A 233 50.74 -1.02 18.24
CA LEU A 233 49.74 -1.52 19.22
C LEU A 233 48.72 -2.52 18.66
N LYS A 234 49.19 -3.48 17.85
CA LYS A 234 48.43 -4.70 17.56
C LYS A 234 48.60 -5.69 18.73
N GLU A 235 48.01 -5.38 19.88
CA GLU A 235 47.43 -6.45 20.69
C GLU A 235 46.14 -6.84 19.97
N ASP A 236 46.14 -8.04 19.38
CA ASP A 236 44.96 -8.69 18.85
C ASP A 236 43.83 -8.66 19.89
N PRO A 237 42.67 -8.00 19.64
CA PRO A 237 41.46 -8.58 20.12
C PRO A 237 41.21 -9.74 19.16
N LYS A 238 41.55 -10.96 19.58
CA LYS A 238 40.86 -12.17 19.12
C LYS A 238 39.37 -11.89 19.28
N LYS A 239 38.74 -11.31 18.26
CA LYS A 239 37.29 -11.34 18.07
C LYS A 239 36.98 -12.81 17.97
N SER A 240 36.49 -13.39 19.05
CA SER A 240 36.21 -14.80 19.11
C SER A 240 35.39 -15.17 17.89
N GLU A 241 35.94 -16.07 17.07
CA GLU A 241 35.16 -16.90 16.16
C GLU A 241 34.28 -17.81 17.02
N GLY A 242 33.31 -17.23 17.73
CA GLY A 242 32.22 -17.99 18.32
C GLY A 242 31.57 -18.77 17.18
N SER A 243 31.47 -20.10 17.39
CA SER A 243 30.78 -21.01 16.49
C SER A 243 29.37 -20.50 16.22
N MET A 244 28.79 -20.76 15.03
CA MET A 244 27.39 -20.40 14.74
C MET A 244 26.42 -20.89 15.82
N LEU A 245 26.75 -22.01 16.46
CA LEU A 245 25.99 -22.59 17.57
C LEU A 245 26.04 -21.74 18.85
N ASP A 246 27.17 -21.10 19.15
CA ASP A 246 27.31 -20.28 20.36
C ASP A 246 26.55 -18.96 20.22
N PHE A 247 26.61 -18.34 19.03
CA PHE A 247 25.76 -17.20 18.75
C PHE A 247 24.27 -17.56 18.75
N LEU A 248 23.89 -18.71 18.17
CA LEU A 248 22.50 -19.16 18.16
C LEU A 248 21.96 -19.41 19.58
N LYS A 249 22.81 -19.84 20.52
CA LYS A 249 22.47 -19.95 21.95
C LYS A 249 22.37 -18.59 22.64
N MET A 250 23.19 -17.61 22.26
CA MET A 250 23.17 -16.26 22.83
C MET A 250 22.02 -15.39 22.27
N PHE A 251 21.56 -15.66 21.04
CA PHE A 251 20.57 -14.88 20.32
C PHE A 251 19.23 -14.71 21.09
N PRO A 252 18.59 -15.78 21.63
CA PRO A 252 17.35 -15.63 22.38
C PRO A 252 17.51 -14.71 23.59
N LYS A 253 18.64 -14.80 24.29
CA LYS A 253 18.92 -13.97 25.47
C LYS A 253 19.06 -12.49 25.08
N MET A 254 19.81 -12.18 24.01
CA MET A 254 19.95 -10.81 23.51
C MET A 254 18.62 -10.25 23.00
N PHE A 255 17.86 -11.05 22.27
CA PHE A 255 16.54 -10.68 21.74
C PHE A 255 15.56 -10.37 22.86
N ILE A 256 15.44 -11.26 23.86
CA ILE A 256 14.54 -11.09 25.01
C ILE A 256 14.96 -9.88 25.85
N ARG A 257 16.28 -9.68 26.08
CA ARG A 257 16.80 -8.50 26.79
C ARG A 257 16.36 -7.19 26.10
N LEU A 258 16.42 -7.15 24.77
CA LEU A 258 16.03 -5.97 24.00
C LEU A 258 14.50 -5.74 24.05
N LEU A 259 13.71 -6.82 23.95
CA LEU A 259 12.25 -6.74 24.10
C LEU A 259 11.79 -6.36 25.52
N LEU A 260 12.57 -6.68 26.54
CA LEU A 260 12.29 -6.30 27.93
C LEU A 260 12.74 -4.86 28.24
N SER A 261 13.50 -4.22 27.35
CA SER A 261 13.90 -2.82 27.52
C SER A 261 12.69 -1.89 27.30
N PRO A 262 12.18 -1.22 28.35
CA PRO A 262 10.92 -0.49 28.28
C PRO A 262 11.02 0.73 27.35
N VAL A 263 12.17 1.40 27.28
CA VAL A 263 12.36 2.59 26.42
C VAL A 263 12.42 2.18 24.95
N PHE A 264 13.17 1.11 24.64
CA PHE A 264 13.27 0.59 23.28
C PHE A 264 11.88 0.17 22.77
N MET A 265 11.15 -0.64 23.52
CA MET A 265 9.82 -1.12 23.10
C MET A 265 8.80 0.01 22.93
N LEU A 266 8.79 1.01 23.82
CA LEU A 266 7.89 2.17 23.67
C LEU A 266 8.20 2.97 22.40
N LEU A 267 9.48 3.17 22.08
CA LEU A 267 9.91 3.83 20.85
C LEU A 267 9.54 3.02 19.60
N VAL A 268 9.72 1.70 19.63
CA VAL A 268 9.33 0.83 18.52
C VAL A 268 7.82 0.82 18.34
N LEU A 269 7.03 0.71 19.41
CA LEU A 269 5.56 0.72 19.34
C LEU A 269 5.03 2.06 18.82
N THR A 270 5.66 3.16 19.23
CA THR A 270 5.40 4.49 18.67
C THR A 270 5.61 4.52 17.17
N GLN A 271 6.75 4.02 16.69
CA GLN A 271 7.00 3.93 15.25
C GLN A 271 6.00 3.02 14.54
N CYS A 272 5.62 1.89 15.15
CA CYS A 272 4.59 1.00 14.59
C CYS A 272 3.26 1.74 14.39
N CYS A 273 2.86 2.64 15.29
CA CYS A 273 1.65 3.44 15.12
C CYS A 273 1.72 4.35 13.90
N PHE A 274 2.82 5.11 13.73
CA PHE A 274 2.97 6.00 12.57
C PHE A 274 3.16 5.23 11.26
N SER A 275 3.94 4.15 11.29
CA SER A 275 4.10 3.27 10.13
C SER A 275 2.80 2.58 9.73
N SER A 276 1.84 2.38 10.66
CA SER A 276 0.54 1.78 10.35
C SER A 276 -0.31 2.69 9.47
N VAL A 277 -0.22 4.00 9.70
CA VAL A 277 -0.85 5.02 8.84
C VAL A 277 -0.25 4.98 7.43
N ILE A 278 1.09 4.92 7.33
CA ILE A 278 1.79 4.81 6.04
C ILE A 278 1.39 3.52 5.32
N ALA A 279 1.33 2.39 6.02
CA ALA A 279 0.93 1.11 5.45
C ALA A 279 -0.53 1.13 4.95
N GLY A 280 -1.45 1.76 5.69
CA GLY A 280 -2.84 1.95 5.27
C GLY A 280 -2.97 2.82 4.02
N LEU A 281 -2.27 3.97 4.00
CA LEU A 281 -2.24 4.86 2.84
C LEU A 281 -1.63 4.16 1.62
N ALA A 282 -0.48 3.50 1.78
CA ALA A 282 0.20 2.83 0.68
C ALA A 282 -0.64 1.70 0.04
N THR A 283 -1.54 1.06 0.80
CA THR A 283 -2.32 -0.08 0.33
C THR A 283 -3.69 0.30 -0.23
N PHE A 284 -4.36 1.30 0.35
CA PHE A 284 -5.75 1.60 0.01
C PHE A 284 -6.02 3.04 -0.44
N LEU A 285 -5.02 3.93 -0.48
CA LEU A 285 -5.27 5.32 -0.89
C LEU A 285 -5.79 5.43 -2.33
N ASN A 286 -5.26 4.68 -3.30
CA ASN A 286 -5.80 4.67 -4.67
C ASN A 286 -7.28 4.28 -4.67
N LYS A 287 -7.62 3.17 -4.02
CA LYS A 287 -8.99 2.68 -3.91
C LYS A 287 -9.90 3.68 -3.19
N PHE A 288 -9.39 4.35 -2.17
CA PHE A 288 -10.12 5.42 -1.48
C PHE A 288 -10.43 6.59 -2.43
N LEU A 289 -9.47 7.03 -3.24
CA LEU A 289 -9.68 8.10 -4.21
C LEU A 289 -10.64 7.70 -5.34
N GLU A 290 -10.53 6.46 -5.83
CA GLU A 290 -11.43 5.89 -6.83
C GLU A 290 -12.87 5.84 -6.33
N ARG A 291 -13.09 5.45 -5.06
CA ARG A 291 -14.46 5.32 -4.51
C ARG A 291 -15.03 6.62 -4.01
N GLN A 292 -14.23 7.42 -3.33
CA GLN A 292 -14.70 8.68 -2.78
C GLN A 292 -14.93 9.72 -3.86
N TYR A 293 -14.06 9.82 -4.88
CA TYR A 293 -14.09 10.91 -5.87
C TYR A 293 -14.36 10.45 -7.30
N SER A 294 -14.58 9.16 -7.54
CA SER A 294 -14.67 8.58 -8.90
C SER A 294 -13.47 8.91 -9.78
N ALA A 295 -12.28 9.07 -9.17
CA ALA A 295 -11.04 9.28 -9.89
C ALA A 295 -10.63 7.97 -10.59
N SER A 296 -10.03 8.05 -11.78
CA SER A 296 -9.45 6.86 -12.41
C SER A 296 -8.24 6.36 -11.62
N ALA A 297 -7.94 5.05 -11.71
CA ALA A 297 -6.77 4.45 -11.07
C ALA A 297 -5.45 5.12 -11.51
N ALA A 298 -5.36 5.47 -12.80
CA ALA A 298 -4.22 6.19 -13.36
C ALA A 298 -4.07 7.60 -12.77
N TYR A 299 -5.17 8.37 -12.67
CA TYR A 299 -5.12 9.72 -12.11
C TYR A 299 -4.85 9.72 -10.61
N SER A 300 -5.41 8.77 -9.86
CA SER A 300 -5.11 8.56 -8.44
C SER A 300 -3.62 8.24 -8.23
N SER A 301 -3.07 7.34 -9.04
CA SER A 301 -1.64 6.99 -9.01
C SER A 301 -0.75 8.20 -9.32
N LEU A 302 -1.15 9.05 -10.28
CA LEU A 302 -0.44 10.29 -10.60
C LEU A 302 -0.40 11.23 -9.40
N LEU A 303 -1.54 11.49 -8.75
CA LEU A 303 -1.60 12.40 -7.60
C LEU A 303 -0.77 11.88 -6.41
N ILE A 304 -0.78 10.57 -6.15
CA ILE A 304 0.03 9.98 -5.08
C ILE A 304 1.52 10.08 -5.40
N GLY A 305 1.92 9.73 -6.63
CA GLY A 305 3.32 9.72 -7.06
C GLY A 305 3.93 11.11 -7.27
N ALA A 306 3.15 12.07 -7.76
CA ALA A 306 3.63 13.42 -8.07
C ALA A 306 3.53 14.39 -6.88
N LEU A 307 2.52 14.22 -6.01
CA LEU A 307 2.25 15.18 -4.94
C LEU A 307 2.52 14.60 -3.55
N ASN A 308 1.92 13.44 -3.23
CA ASN A 308 1.93 12.94 -1.85
C ASN A 308 3.30 12.42 -1.40
N LEU A 309 3.89 11.52 -2.18
CA LEU A 309 5.16 10.89 -1.81
C LEU A 309 6.36 11.86 -1.85
N PRO A 310 6.49 12.75 -2.85
CA PRO A 310 7.54 13.78 -2.82
C PRO A 310 7.43 14.70 -1.61
N SER A 311 6.21 15.08 -1.20
CA SER A 311 5.99 15.90 0.01
C SER A 311 6.48 15.19 1.27
N ILE A 312 6.24 13.87 1.38
CA ILE A 312 6.76 13.05 2.49
C ILE A 312 8.29 13.02 2.47
N ALA A 313 8.91 12.82 1.30
CA ALA A 313 10.37 12.77 1.15
C ALA A 313 11.03 14.11 1.56
N VAL A 314 10.47 15.24 1.12
CA VAL A 314 10.93 16.58 1.51
C VAL A 314 10.85 16.75 3.03
N GLY A 315 9.75 16.35 3.67
CA GLY A 315 9.63 16.42 5.13
C GLY A 315 10.64 15.53 5.86
N MET A 316 11.00 14.35 5.34
CA MET A 316 12.07 13.53 5.93
C MET A 316 13.43 14.26 5.88
N VAL A 317 13.80 14.82 4.72
CA VAL A 317 15.06 15.57 4.56
C VAL A 317 15.08 16.78 5.49
N LEU A 318 14.01 17.57 5.51
CA LEU A 318 13.88 18.72 6.41
C LEU A 318 13.98 18.32 7.88
N GLY A 319 13.37 17.20 8.29
CA GLY A 319 13.49 16.67 9.66
C GLY A 319 14.93 16.29 10.03
N GLY A 320 15.70 15.75 9.08
CA GLY A 320 17.13 15.48 9.25
C GLY A 320 17.97 16.76 9.38
N LEU A 321 17.69 17.76 8.53
CA LEU A 321 18.36 19.06 8.57
C LEU A 321 18.09 19.82 9.87
N ILE A 322 16.83 19.83 10.35
CA ILE A 322 16.44 20.43 11.62
C ILE A 322 17.23 19.80 12.77
N MET A 323 17.36 18.47 12.78
CA MET A 323 18.11 17.77 13.82
C MET A 323 19.60 18.15 13.81
N LYS A 324 20.21 18.27 12.62
CA LYS A 324 21.62 18.68 12.48
C LYS A 324 21.84 20.14 12.85
N ARG A 325 20.97 21.06 12.39
CA ARG A 325 21.14 22.51 12.56
C ARG A 325 20.85 22.99 13.97
N TRP A 326 19.82 22.45 14.61
CA TRP A 326 19.42 22.86 15.97
C TRP A 326 19.95 21.95 17.07
N GLY A 327 20.69 20.89 16.71
CA GLY A 327 21.30 19.99 17.69
C GLY A 327 20.27 19.43 18.67
N LEU A 328 19.12 18.97 18.17
CA LEU A 328 18.00 18.51 19.02
C LEU A 328 18.51 17.50 20.05
N SER A 329 18.46 17.92 21.32
CA SER A 329 18.85 17.05 22.43
C SER A 329 17.89 15.86 22.52
N PHE A 330 18.37 14.74 23.06
CA PHE A 330 17.54 13.54 23.27
C PHE A 330 16.23 13.83 24.04
N ARG A 331 16.21 14.90 24.85
CA ARG A 331 15.05 15.36 25.62
C ARG A 331 14.10 16.29 24.83
N ALA A 332 14.62 17.03 23.86
CA ALA A 332 13.82 17.94 23.04
C ALA A 332 13.06 17.20 21.93
N ILE A 333 13.57 16.06 21.47
CA ILE A 333 12.97 15.29 20.36
C ILE A 333 11.51 14.88 20.65
N PRO A 334 11.14 14.27 21.80
CA PRO A 334 9.75 13.89 22.05
C PRO A 334 8.80 15.08 22.03
N ARG A 335 9.20 16.23 22.61
CA ARG A 335 8.38 17.46 22.64
C ARG A 335 8.17 18.02 21.24
N PHE A 336 9.24 18.14 20.45
CA PHE A 336 9.17 18.56 19.05
C PHE A 336 8.24 17.65 18.24
N SER A 337 8.40 16.33 18.38
CA SER A 337 7.59 15.36 17.63
C SER A 337 6.11 15.43 18.00
N VAL A 338 5.77 15.56 19.29
CA VAL A 338 4.37 15.72 19.73
C VAL A 338 3.73 16.97 19.11
N VAL A 339 4.43 18.11 19.11
CA VAL A 339 3.91 19.36 18.53
C VAL A 339 3.65 19.20 17.03
N MET A 340 4.64 18.72 16.26
CA MET A 340 4.51 18.55 14.81
C MET A 340 3.40 17.55 14.44
N LEU A 341 3.30 16.43 15.15
CA LEU A 341 2.27 15.43 14.89
C LEU A 341 0.86 15.92 15.26
N THR A 342 0.76 16.74 16.31
CA THR A 342 -0.51 17.38 16.68
C THR A 342 -0.96 18.36 15.60
N ILE A 343 -0.04 19.17 15.05
CA ILE A 343 -0.33 20.03 13.88
C ILE A 343 -0.78 19.18 12.69
N SER A 344 -0.11 18.05 12.41
CA SER A 344 -0.52 17.13 11.34
C SER A 344 -1.94 16.56 11.56
N ILE A 345 -2.36 16.32 12.80
CA ILE A 345 -3.75 15.92 13.12
C ILE A 345 -4.73 17.05 12.79
N PHE A 346 -4.44 18.29 13.20
CA PHE A 346 -5.29 19.44 12.90
C PHE A 346 -5.45 19.63 11.38
N CYS A 347 -4.38 19.45 10.61
CA CYS A 347 -4.46 19.46 9.14
C CYS A 347 -5.35 18.34 8.58
N CYS A 348 -5.50 17.20 9.26
CA CYS A 348 -6.36 16.11 8.80
C CYS A 348 -7.87 16.31 9.13
N LEU A 349 -8.23 17.19 10.06
CA LEU A 349 -9.64 17.35 10.49
C LEU A 349 -10.60 17.78 9.35
N PRO A 350 -10.24 18.71 8.43
CA PRO A 350 -11.13 19.08 7.33
C PRO A 350 -11.49 17.92 6.39
N LEU A 351 -10.64 16.89 6.32
CA LEU A 351 -10.85 15.72 5.44
C LEU A 351 -12.15 14.94 5.77
N PHE A 352 -12.65 15.04 7.00
CA PHE A 352 -13.92 14.41 7.39
C PHE A 352 -15.14 15.06 6.75
N PHE A 353 -15.03 16.33 6.35
CA PHE A 353 -16.12 17.09 5.73
C PHE A 353 -15.99 17.12 4.20
N MET A 354 -14.76 17.03 3.69
CA MET A 354 -14.47 17.05 2.24
C MET A 354 -14.63 15.66 1.65
N GLY A 355 -15.79 15.36 1.09
CA GLY A 355 -16.00 14.11 0.37
C GLY A 355 -17.40 14.00 -0.22
N CYS A 356 -17.53 13.09 -1.17
CA CYS A 356 -18.75 12.92 -1.93
C CYS A 356 -19.83 12.14 -1.17
N PRO A 357 -21.11 12.50 -1.35
CA PRO A 357 -22.20 11.66 -0.87
C PRO A 357 -22.18 10.30 -1.56
N THR A 358 -22.80 9.31 -0.92
CA THR A 358 -22.94 7.98 -1.52
C THR A 358 -23.84 8.07 -2.75
N GLN A 359 -23.41 7.47 -3.87
CA GLN A 359 -24.22 7.45 -5.09
C GLN A 359 -25.53 6.71 -4.88
N ASN A 360 -26.60 7.24 -5.45
CA ASN A 360 -27.92 6.61 -5.43
C ASN A 360 -27.95 5.50 -6.49
N VAL A 361 -27.81 4.26 -6.02
CA VAL A 361 -27.86 3.06 -6.87
C VAL A 361 -29.21 2.38 -6.67
N ALA A 362 -29.90 2.09 -7.78
CA ALA A 362 -31.13 1.30 -7.78
C ALA A 362 -30.90 -0.09 -7.16
N ASP A 363 -31.90 -0.64 -6.46
CA ASP A 363 -31.86 -1.92 -5.73
C ASP A 363 -30.91 -2.01 -4.52
N VAL A 364 -30.18 -0.94 -4.16
CA VAL A 364 -29.21 -0.98 -3.03
C VAL A 364 -29.77 -0.36 -1.75
N TYR A 365 -30.58 0.70 -1.87
CA TYR A 365 -31.05 1.46 -0.71
C TYR A 365 -32.52 1.34 -0.37
N GLY A 366 -33.33 0.61 -1.15
CA GLY A 366 -34.77 0.47 -0.90
C GLY A 366 -35.43 1.83 -0.59
N VAL A 367 -35.00 2.90 -1.26
CA VAL A 367 -35.49 4.24 -0.97
C VAL A 367 -36.93 4.30 -1.46
N ASN A 368 -37.84 4.61 -0.54
CA ASN A 368 -39.24 4.95 -0.80
C ASN A 368 -39.33 5.86 -2.04
N GLY A 369 -39.74 5.29 -3.17
CA GLY A 369 -39.89 6.01 -4.44
C GLY A 369 -39.23 5.37 -5.67
N THR A 370 -38.38 4.35 -5.53
CA THR A 370 -37.95 3.55 -6.70
C THR A 370 -39.11 2.66 -7.17
N PRO A 371 -39.39 2.55 -8.49
CA PRO A 371 -40.34 1.57 -8.98
C PRO A 371 -39.97 0.18 -8.43
N PRO A 372 -40.93 -0.64 -7.99
CA PRO A 372 -40.64 -1.92 -7.38
C PRO A 372 -39.85 -2.81 -8.34
N LEU A 373 -39.37 -3.92 -7.78
CA LEU A 373 -39.01 -5.17 -8.47
C LEU A 373 -39.92 -5.53 -9.68
N SER A 374 -41.12 -4.95 -9.76
CA SER A 374 -42.11 -5.05 -10.84
C SER A 374 -41.64 -4.50 -12.20
N CYS A 375 -40.78 -3.48 -12.27
CA CYS A 375 -40.29 -2.98 -13.56
C CYS A 375 -39.33 -3.99 -14.23
N ARG A 376 -38.54 -4.71 -13.40
CA ARG A 376 -37.60 -5.77 -13.81
C ARG A 376 -38.26 -7.14 -13.93
N ALA A 377 -39.45 -7.36 -13.37
CA ALA A 377 -40.11 -8.67 -13.36
C ALA A 377 -40.32 -9.27 -14.76
N SER A 378 -40.35 -8.44 -15.80
CA SER A 378 -40.46 -8.87 -17.20
C SER A 378 -39.10 -9.26 -17.84
N CYS A 379 -37.97 -8.99 -17.19
CA CYS A 379 -36.61 -9.15 -17.73
C CYS A 379 -35.86 -10.29 -17.03
N SER A 380 -35.27 -11.21 -17.79
CA SER A 380 -34.41 -12.29 -17.25
C SER A 380 -32.95 -11.84 -17.06
N CYS A 381 -32.70 -10.86 -16.19
CA CYS A 381 -31.35 -10.33 -15.98
C CYS A 381 -30.54 -11.20 -15.00
N SER A 382 -29.36 -11.65 -15.42
CA SER A 382 -28.41 -12.31 -14.52
C SER A 382 -27.95 -11.37 -13.39
N ASN A 383 -27.75 -11.92 -12.20
CA ASN A 383 -27.22 -11.16 -11.06
C ASN A 383 -25.68 -11.00 -11.10
N LYS A 384 -25.02 -11.58 -12.10
CA LYS A 384 -23.56 -11.49 -12.30
C LYS A 384 -23.13 -10.30 -13.16
N THR A 385 -24.01 -9.73 -13.98
CA THR A 385 -23.63 -8.70 -14.97
C THR A 385 -23.32 -7.36 -14.31
N PHE A 386 -22.20 -6.75 -14.71
CA PHE A 386 -21.76 -5.44 -14.22
C PHE A 386 -21.38 -4.51 -15.39
N ASN A 387 -22.32 -3.68 -15.79
CA ASN A 387 -22.15 -2.67 -16.82
C ASN A 387 -22.95 -1.42 -16.42
N PRO A 388 -22.42 -0.58 -15.52
CA PRO A 388 -23.20 0.49 -14.89
C PRO A 388 -23.71 1.50 -15.92
N VAL A 389 -24.95 1.93 -15.74
CA VAL A 389 -25.60 2.96 -16.57
C VAL A 389 -26.24 4.02 -15.68
N CYS A 390 -26.17 5.27 -16.12
CA CYS A 390 -26.82 6.38 -15.44
C CYS A 390 -28.14 6.72 -16.13
N GLY A 391 -29.25 6.60 -15.42
CA GLY A 391 -30.54 7.06 -15.92
C GLY A 391 -30.63 8.59 -15.95
N GLU A 392 -31.51 9.12 -16.78
CA GLU A 392 -31.78 10.57 -16.85
C GLU A 392 -32.30 11.15 -15.52
N ASN A 393 -32.80 10.30 -14.64
CA ASN A 393 -33.17 10.60 -13.25
C ASN A 393 -31.97 10.74 -12.28
N ASN A 394 -30.73 10.69 -12.76
CA ASN A 394 -29.50 10.65 -11.96
C ASN A 394 -29.42 9.47 -10.97
N ILE A 395 -30.08 8.36 -11.28
CA ILE A 395 -29.98 7.10 -10.53
C ILE A 395 -29.10 6.14 -11.33
N GLU A 396 -28.13 5.52 -10.65
CA GLU A 396 -27.27 4.50 -11.25
C GLU A 396 -27.93 3.13 -11.19
N TYR A 397 -27.89 2.40 -12.31
CA TYR A 397 -28.33 1.02 -12.41
C TYR A 397 -27.12 0.13 -12.74
N ILE A 398 -27.12 -1.09 -12.22
CA ILE A 398 -25.96 -2.01 -12.26
C ILE A 398 -25.68 -2.53 -13.69
N SER A 399 -26.74 -2.66 -14.49
CA SER A 399 -26.68 -3.04 -15.90
C SER A 399 -27.83 -2.43 -16.70
N PRO A 400 -27.71 -2.32 -18.05
CA PRO A 400 -28.81 -1.89 -18.91
C PRO A 400 -30.05 -2.79 -18.75
N CYS A 401 -29.87 -4.08 -18.51
CA CYS A 401 -30.96 -5.01 -18.20
C CYS A 401 -31.69 -4.63 -16.91
N THR A 402 -30.98 -4.29 -15.83
CA THR A 402 -31.62 -3.85 -14.57
C THR A 402 -32.34 -2.51 -14.71
N ALA A 403 -31.93 -1.66 -15.66
CA ALA A 403 -32.66 -0.46 -16.04
C ALA A 403 -33.87 -0.73 -16.96
N GLY A 404 -34.04 -1.97 -17.43
CA GLY A 404 -35.14 -2.38 -18.30
C GLY A 404 -35.00 -1.89 -19.74
N CYS A 405 -33.79 -1.58 -20.21
CA CYS A 405 -33.55 -1.06 -21.56
C CYS A 405 -33.63 -2.16 -22.62
N THR A 406 -34.31 -1.89 -23.72
CA THR A 406 -34.51 -2.84 -24.83
C THR A 406 -33.79 -2.44 -26.11
N ASN A 407 -33.36 -1.19 -26.23
CA ASN A 407 -32.72 -0.66 -27.43
C ASN A 407 -31.53 0.25 -27.07
N PHE A 408 -30.64 0.50 -28.03
CA PHE A 408 -29.46 1.35 -27.85
C PHE A 408 -29.03 2.00 -29.16
N THR A 409 -28.36 3.14 -29.07
CA THR A 409 -27.77 3.85 -30.20
C THR A 409 -26.25 3.88 -30.07
N MET A 410 -25.54 3.77 -31.20
CA MET A 410 -24.08 3.89 -31.24
C MET A 410 -23.63 5.35 -31.32
N ASP A 411 -22.43 5.61 -30.83
CA ASP A 411 -21.79 6.92 -30.96
C ASP A 411 -21.42 7.19 -32.43
N PRO A 412 -21.88 8.29 -33.04
CA PRO A 412 -21.57 8.63 -34.43
C PRO A 412 -20.08 8.84 -34.71
N LYS A 413 -19.26 9.11 -33.67
CA LYS A 413 -17.81 9.28 -33.80
C LYS A 413 -17.02 7.99 -33.55
N ASN A 414 -17.62 7.00 -32.90
CA ASN A 414 -16.96 5.74 -32.57
C ASN A 414 -17.98 4.60 -32.52
N SER A 415 -18.07 3.83 -33.61
CA SER A 415 -19.02 2.72 -33.75
C SER A 415 -18.84 1.57 -32.74
N TYR A 416 -17.75 1.58 -31.96
CA TYR A 416 -17.48 0.62 -30.89
C TYR A 416 -17.98 1.09 -29.53
N ARG A 417 -18.70 2.20 -29.45
CA ARG A 417 -19.28 2.73 -28.20
C ARG A 417 -20.77 2.94 -28.33
N VAL A 418 -21.50 2.49 -27.32
CA VAL A 418 -22.90 2.87 -27.12
C VAL A 418 -22.93 4.33 -26.66
N GLN A 419 -23.83 5.13 -27.22
CA GLN A 419 -24.05 6.51 -26.82
C GLN A 419 -25.19 6.62 -25.80
N ILE A 420 -26.33 5.98 -26.10
CA ILE A 420 -27.56 6.06 -25.30
C ILE A 420 -28.26 4.70 -25.33
N TYR A 421 -28.73 4.24 -24.18
CA TYR A 421 -29.71 3.18 -24.05
C TYR A 421 -31.11 3.78 -24.02
N SER A 422 -32.05 3.20 -24.77
CA SER A 422 -33.41 3.69 -24.93
C SER A 422 -34.45 2.62 -24.58
N ASN A 423 -35.70 3.06 -24.41
CA ASN A 423 -36.82 2.22 -23.99
C ASN A 423 -36.57 1.51 -22.64
N CYS A 424 -36.00 2.23 -21.68
CA CYS A 424 -35.70 1.73 -20.33
C CYS A 424 -36.91 1.80 -19.41
N LYS A 425 -37.58 0.66 -19.19
CA LYS A 425 -38.85 0.59 -18.44
C LYS A 425 -38.74 1.01 -16.96
N CYS A 426 -37.56 0.92 -16.35
CA CYS A 426 -37.35 1.27 -14.94
C CYS A 426 -36.98 2.74 -14.72
N ILE A 427 -36.94 3.55 -15.78
CA ILE A 427 -36.58 4.97 -15.73
C ILE A 427 -37.84 5.80 -16.08
N PRO A 428 -38.37 6.62 -15.16
CA PRO A 428 -39.51 7.47 -15.45
C PRO A 428 -39.14 8.59 -16.42
N GLY A 429 -40.06 8.99 -17.30
CA GLY A 429 -39.86 10.09 -18.27
C GLY A 429 -39.43 9.60 -19.64
N LEU A 430 -38.36 10.17 -20.20
CA LEU A 430 -37.83 9.87 -21.55
C LEU A 430 -37.30 8.43 -21.70
N ALA A 431 -37.20 7.67 -20.59
CA ALA A 431 -36.78 6.27 -20.56
C ALA A 431 -35.40 6.04 -21.23
N THR A 432 -34.47 6.97 -21.02
CA THR A 432 -33.09 6.89 -21.54
C THR A 432 -32.06 6.74 -20.43
N ALA A 433 -30.96 6.05 -20.76
CA ALA A 433 -29.79 5.93 -19.89
C ALA A 433 -28.49 6.12 -20.67
N LYS A 434 -27.48 6.71 -20.02
CA LYS A 434 -26.13 6.88 -20.56
C LYS A 434 -25.21 5.78 -20.04
N PRO A 435 -24.24 5.32 -20.84
CA PRO A 435 -23.23 4.36 -20.38
C PRO A 435 -22.33 4.96 -19.32
N GLY A 436 -21.94 4.14 -18.35
CA GLY A 436 -21.06 4.53 -17.25
C GLY A 436 -21.82 4.97 -15.99
N PRO A 437 -21.09 5.18 -14.89
CA PRO A 437 -21.65 5.63 -13.62
C PRO A 437 -22.17 7.07 -13.71
N CYS A 438 -23.09 7.44 -12.82
CA CYS A 438 -23.59 8.80 -12.76
C CYS A 438 -22.48 9.80 -12.37
N ALA A 439 -22.56 11.02 -12.93
CA ALA A 439 -21.60 12.06 -12.65
C ALA A 439 -21.70 12.51 -11.18
N ASN A 440 -20.55 12.63 -10.51
CA ASN A 440 -20.48 13.11 -9.15
C ASN A 440 -20.36 14.65 -9.10
N THR A 441 -20.98 15.28 -8.11
CA THR A 441 -20.97 16.75 -7.92
C THR A 441 -19.73 17.30 -7.21
N CYS A 442 -18.84 16.41 -6.75
CA CYS A 442 -17.74 16.69 -5.83
C CYS A 442 -16.30 16.58 -6.39
N PRO A 443 -16.00 16.49 -7.70
CA PRO A 443 -14.63 16.31 -8.18
C PRO A 443 -13.71 17.48 -7.80
N HIS A 444 -14.28 18.66 -7.53
CA HIS A 444 -13.55 19.84 -7.07
C HIS A 444 -12.87 19.65 -5.70
N TYR A 445 -13.32 18.71 -4.87
CA TYR A 445 -12.69 18.41 -3.58
C TYR A 445 -11.43 17.53 -3.69
N LEU A 446 -11.22 16.82 -4.80
CA LEU A 446 -10.13 15.85 -4.95
C LEU A 446 -8.74 16.49 -4.80
N LEU A 447 -8.48 17.59 -5.53
CA LEU A 447 -7.19 18.28 -5.48
C LEU A 447 -6.92 18.92 -4.10
N PRO A 448 -7.86 19.69 -3.50
CA PRO A 448 -7.70 20.19 -2.13
C PRO A 448 -7.42 19.08 -1.10
N VAL A 449 -8.12 17.95 -1.19
CA VAL A 449 -7.91 16.80 -0.29
C VAL A 449 -6.52 16.22 -0.46
N MET A 450 -6.05 16.06 -1.69
CA MET A 450 -4.70 15.57 -1.96
C MET A 450 -3.62 16.54 -1.47
N LEU A 451 -3.81 17.86 -1.62
CA LEU A 451 -2.91 18.86 -1.06
C LEU A 451 -2.86 18.78 0.46
N LEU A 452 -4.02 18.63 1.11
CA LEU A 452 -4.12 18.58 2.57
C LEU A 452 -3.50 17.30 3.16
N ILE A 453 -3.74 16.14 2.53
CA ILE A 453 -3.09 14.87 2.90
C ILE A 453 -1.57 14.98 2.72
N SER A 454 -1.11 15.64 1.66
CA SER A 454 0.33 15.81 1.37
C SER A 454 1.00 16.78 2.35
N LEU A 455 0.34 17.89 2.69
CA LEU A 455 0.80 18.82 3.74
C LEU A 455 0.87 18.14 5.10
N ALA A 456 -0.19 17.42 5.49
CA ALA A 456 -0.21 16.68 6.75
C ALA A 456 0.87 15.58 6.79
N GLY A 457 1.14 14.93 5.65
CA GLY A 457 2.20 13.94 5.48
C GLY A 457 3.61 14.54 5.60
N LEU A 458 3.85 15.70 4.99
CA LEU A 458 5.10 16.45 5.10
C LEU A 458 5.40 16.86 6.54
N ILE A 459 4.41 17.43 7.23
CA ILE A 459 4.56 17.85 8.63
C ILE A 459 4.85 16.64 9.52
N ALA A 460 4.15 15.52 9.31
CA ALA A 460 4.39 14.30 10.08
C ALA A 460 5.79 13.72 9.82
N SER A 461 6.27 13.73 8.58
CA SER A 461 7.56 13.13 8.21
C SER A 461 8.78 13.90 8.72
N LEU A 462 8.62 15.17 9.13
CA LEU A 462 9.64 15.93 9.89
C LEU A 462 10.09 15.19 11.16
N THR A 463 9.20 14.37 11.74
CA THR A 463 9.47 13.63 12.99
C THR A 463 10.12 12.27 12.77
N HIS A 464 10.14 11.76 11.53
CA HIS A 464 10.60 10.41 11.23
C HIS A 464 12.06 10.18 11.62
N ASN A 465 12.96 11.05 11.13
CA ASN A 465 14.38 10.98 11.44
C ASN A 465 14.67 11.19 12.94
N PRO A 466 14.11 12.23 13.62
CA PRO A 466 14.26 12.38 15.07
C PRO A 466 13.86 11.15 15.88
N ILE A 467 12.71 10.54 15.57
CA ILE A 467 12.25 9.34 16.27
C ILE A 467 13.17 8.15 15.98
N TYR A 468 13.63 7.99 14.74
CA TYR A 468 14.59 6.94 14.39
C TYR A 468 15.92 7.09 15.14
N MET A 469 16.46 8.31 15.21
CA MET A 469 17.70 8.59 15.95
C MET A 469 17.54 8.37 17.46
N MET A 470 16.35 8.55 18.03
CA MET A 470 16.11 8.18 19.44
C MET A 470 16.29 6.68 19.68
N VAL A 471 15.84 5.84 18.76
CA VAL A 471 16.04 4.38 18.86
C VAL A 471 17.53 4.05 18.85
N LEU A 472 18.29 4.61 17.90
CA LEU A 472 19.73 4.38 17.79
C LEU A 472 20.52 4.86 19.02
N ARG A 473 20.08 5.95 19.66
CA ARG A 473 20.71 6.49 20.88
C ARG A 473 20.29 5.75 22.15
N SER A 474 19.22 4.95 22.10
CA SER A 474 18.73 4.19 23.27
C SER A 474 19.47 2.86 23.49
N VAL A 475 20.28 2.42 22.52
CA VAL A 475 20.97 1.13 22.52
C VAL A 475 22.49 1.37 22.50
N PRO A 476 23.29 0.57 23.25
CA PRO A 476 24.75 0.64 23.22
C PRO A 476 25.31 0.44 21.80
N SER A 477 26.44 1.07 21.48
CA SER A 477 27.04 1.02 20.13
C SER A 477 27.30 -0.39 19.61
N GLU A 478 27.62 -1.34 20.49
CA GLU A 478 27.90 -2.74 20.14
C GLU A 478 26.64 -3.52 19.71
N GLU A 479 25.45 -3.11 20.18
CA GLU A 479 24.17 -3.79 19.94
C GLU A 479 23.31 -3.07 18.87
N LYS A 480 23.78 -1.97 18.27
CA LYS A 480 22.99 -1.13 17.34
C LYS A 480 22.48 -1.89 16.12
N SER A 481 23.35 -2.56 15.37
CA SER A 481 22.97 -3.30 14.16
C SER A 481 21.97 -4.42 14.46
N PHE A 482 22.11 -5.06 15.62
CA PHE A 482 21.17 -6.06 16.10
C PHE A 482 19.80 -5.42 16.43
N ALA A 483 19.80 -4.30 17.16
CA ALA A 483 18.58 -3.60 17.52
C ALA A 483 17.82 -3.03 16.31
N ILE A 484 18.53 -2.54 15.29
CA ILE A 484 17.93 -2.12 14.01
C ILE A 484 17.24 -3.33 13.34
N GLY A 485 17.91 -4.49 13.30
CA GLY A 485 17.32 -5.72 12.78
C GLY A 485 16.03 -6.10 13.50
N VAL A 486 16.03 -6.07 14.84
CA VAL A 486 14.84 -6.35 15.67
C VAL A 486 13.75 -5.30 15.48
N GLN A 487 14.09 -4.02 15.38
CA GLN A 487 13.14 -2.94 15.11
C GLN A 487 12.42 -3.14 13.77
N PHE A 488 13.14 -3.43 12.69
CA PHE A 488 12.52 -3.70 11.39
C PHE A 488 11.67 -4.98 11.40
N LEU A 489 12.09 -6.00 12.14
CA LEU A 489 11.31 -7.20 12.36
C LEU A 489 9.97 -6.90 13.06
N LEU A 490 10.01 -6.15 14.16
CA LEU A 490 8.82 -5.73 14.88
C LEU A 490 7.91 -4.83 14.04
N LEU A 491 8.47 -3.90 13.26
CA LEU A 491 7.69 -3.08 12.32
C LEU A 491 6.98 -3.97 11.27
N ARG A 492 7.66 -4.96 10.71
CA ARG A 492 7.03 -5.87 9.72
C ARG A 492 5.88 -6.69 10.33
N VAL A 493 6.06 -7.21 11.54
CA VAL A 493 5.07 -8.07 12.22
C VAL A 493 3.92 -7.26 12.81
N LEU A 494 4.20 -6.18 13.54
CA LEU A 494 3.20 -5.40 14.28
C LEU A 494 2.53 -4.31 13.44
N THR A 495 3.13 -3.90 12.33
CA THR A 495 2.58 -2.85 11.47
C THR A 495 2.09 -3.41 10.15
N TRP A 496 3.01 -3.91 9.33
CA TRP A 496 2.70 -4.23 7.94
C TRP A 496 1.80 -5.45 7.79
N LEU A 497 1.72 -6.34 8.78
CA LEU A 497 0.81 -7.47 8.77
C LEU A 497 -0.62 -7.07 9.21
N PRO A 498 -0.82 -6.46 10.40
CA PRO A 498 -2.16 -6.12 10.86
C PRO A 498 -2.75 -4.87 10.21
N ALA A 499 -1.95 -3.83 9.93
CA ALA A 499 -2.51 -2.54 9.49
C ALA A 499 -3.27 -2.66 8.15
N PRO A 500 -2.72 -3.22 7.06
CA PRO A 500 -3.50 -3.44 5.83
C PRO A 500 -4.71 -4.33 6.03
N ALA A 501 -4.64 -5.34 6.92
CA ALA A 501 -5.79 -6.18 7.22
C ALA A 501 -6.90 -5.38 7.93
N LEU A 502 -6.55 -4.54 8.91
CA LEU A 502 -7.48 -3.69 9.64
C LEU A 502 -8.10 -2.62 8.74
N PHE A 503 -7.31 -1.94 7.90
CA PHE A 503 -7.82 -1.01 6.89
C PHE A 503 -8.74 -1.73 5.89
N GLY A 504 -8.36 -2.93 5.43
CA GLY A 504 -9.19 -3.75 4.54
C GLY A 504 -10.53 -4.15 5.18
N MET A 505 -10.52 -4.60 6.43
CA MET A 505 -11.74 -4.92 7.20
C MET A 505 -12.61 -3.67 7.40
N THR A 506 -11.99 -2.53 7.66
CA THR A 506 -12.68 -1.25 7.83
C THR A 506 -13.39 -0.83 6.54
N ILE A 507 -12.74 -0.99 5.39
CA ILE A 507 -13.34 -0.73 4.08
C ILE A 507 -14.47 -1.75 3.80
N ASP A 508 -14.22 -3.03 4.00
CA ASP A 508 -15.21 -4.11 3.80
C ASP A 508 -16.46 -3.92 4.67
N SER A 509 -16.31 -3.36 5.89
CA SER A 509 -17.41 -3.08 6.81
C SER A 509 -18.39 -2.01 6.33
N THR A 510 -18.01 -1.26 5.29
CA THR A 510 -18.84 -0.22 4.64
C THR A 510 -19.50 -0.72 3.37
N CYS A 511 -19.35 -2.02 3.07
CA CYS A 511 -19.93 -2.63 1.89
C CYS A 511 -21.46 -2.71 1.99
N ILE A 512 -22.14 -2.17 0.97
CA ILE A 512 -23.60 -2.23 0.87
C ILE A 512 -24.02 -3.43 0.00
N LYS A 513 -23.30 -3.68 -1.11
CA LYS A 513 -23.61 -4.79 -2.03
C LYS A 513 -22.38 -5.63 -2.34
N TRP A 514 -22.43 -6.91 -1.98
CA TRP A 514 -21.40 -7.89 -2.27
C TRP A 514 -21.58 -8.48 -3.68
N LYS A 515 -20.48 -8.60 -4.43
CA LYS A 515 -20.42 -9.42 -5.64
C LYS A 515 -20.33 -10.89 -5.23
N MET A 516 -21.29 -11.68 -5.72
CA MET A 516 -21.43 -13.10 -5.44
C MET A 516 -21.09 -13.91 -6.70
N SER A 517 -20.27 -14.94 -6.56
CA SER A 517 -20.00 -15.89 -7.64
C SER A 517 -20.04 -17.30 -7.07
N CYS A 518 -20.93 -18.14 -7.62
CA CYS A 518 -21.19 -19.51 -7.17
C CYS A 518 -21.35 -19.62 -5.64
N GLY A 519 -22.18 -18.77 -5.05
CA GLY A 519 -22.47 -18.74 -3.61
C GLY A 519 -21.35 -18.19 -2.71
N LYS A 520 -20.18 -17.83 -3.26
CA LYS A 520 -19.06 -17.26 -2.51
C LYS A 520 -18.95 -15.74 -2.72
N LYS A 521 -18.73 -15.02 -1.61
CA LYS A 521 -18.42 -13.58 -1.63
C LYS A 521 -17.04 -13.37 -2.28
N GLN A 522 -16.98 -12.63 -3.39
CA GLN A 522 -15.71 -12.33 -4.07
C GLN A 522 -15.12 -10.98 -3.64
N GLY A 523 -15.94 -9.94 -3.69
CA GLY A 523 -15.56 -8.57 -3.34
C GLY A 523 -16.78 -7.68 -3.19
N CYS A 524 -16.61 -6.48 -2.65
CA CYS A 524 -17.70 -5.53 -2.54
C CYS A 524 -17.82 -4.66 -3.80
N GLY A 525 -19.02 -4.59 -4.37
CA GLY A 525 -19.32 -3.80 -5.56
C GLY A 525 -19.58 -2.32 -5.24
N TYR A 526 -20.39 -2.07 -4.21
CA TYR A 526 -20.81 -0.73 -3.79
C TYR A 526 -20.57 -0.50 -2.30
N TYR A 527 -19.99 0.66 -1.96
CA TYR A 527 -19.64 1.06 -0.60
C TYR A 527 -20.44 2.30 -0.19
N ASP A 528 -20.69 2.45 1.11
CA ASP A 528 -21.19 3.69 1.68
C ASP A 528 -20.04 4.68 1.81
N ASN A 529 -20.01 5.71 0.97
CA ASN A 529 -18.94 6.71 0.92
C ASN A 529 -18.81 7.52 2.21
N ASN A 530 -19.91 7.80 2.90
CA ASN A 530 -19.87 8.56 4.15
C ASN A 530 -19.22 7.73 5.26
N LEU A 531 -19.66 6.48 5.39
CA LEU A 531 -19.12 5.56 6.38
C LEU A 531 -17.67 5.19 6.04
N LEU A 532 -17.36 4.99 4.76
CA LEU A 532 -16.03 4.70 4.25
C LEU A 532 -15.06 5.82 4.62
N ARG A 533 -15.41 7.08 4.33
CA ARG A 533 -14.61 8.25 4.69
C ARG A 533 -14.36 8.33 6.19
N ASN A 534 -15.42 8.29 6.99
CA ASN A 534 -15.31 8.48 8.43
C ASN A 534 -14.52 7.36 9.10
N ARG A 535 -14.74 6.10 8.73
CA ARG A 535 -14.02 4.97 9.33
C ARG A 535 -12.57 4.90 8.84
N TYR A 536 -12.31 5.14 7.56
CA TYR A 536 -10.95 5.11 7.00
C TYR A 536 -10.07 6.21 7.59
N LEU A 537 -10.56 7.46 7.61
CA LEU A 537 -9.83 8.59 8.21
C LEU A 537 -9.78 8.49 9.74
N GLY A 538 -10.86 8.00 10.38
CA GLY A 538 -10.92 7.77 11.83
C GLY A 538 -9.86 6.78 12.29
N LEU A 539 -9.65 5.68 11.56
CA LEU A 539 -8.59 4.70 11.87
C LEU A 539 -7.18 5.32 11.75
N GLN A 540 -6.94 6.15 10.73
CA GLN A 540 -5.66 6.87 10.60
C GLN A 540 -5.43 7.82 11.77
N LEU A 541 -6.47 8.56 12.17
CA LEU A 541 -6.41 9.48 13.29
C LEU A 541 -6.13 8.71 14.60
N GLY A 542 -6.81 7.58 14.82
CA GLY A 542 -6.61 6.72 15.98
C GLY A 542 -5.17 6.22 16.14
N TYR A 543 -4.53 5.79 15.05
CA TYR A 543 -3.11 5.42 15.06
C TYR A 543 -2.21 6.62 15.37
N LYS A 544 -2.48 7.80 14.80
CA LYS A 544 -1.71 9.02 15.10
C LYS A 544 -1.84 9.42 16.57
N THR A 545 -3.05 9.42 17.13
CA THR A 545 -3.29 9.79 18.54
C THR A 545 -2.63 8.82 19.50
N LEU A 546 -2.70 7.51 19.21
CA LEU A 546 -2.01 6.51 20.02
C LEU A 546 -0.48 6.70 20.00
N GLY A 547 0.09 6.96 18.82
CA GLY A 547 1.52 7.24 18.68
C GLY A 547 1.95 8.51 19.43
N ILE A 548 1.13 9.58 19.40
CA ILE A 548 1.39 10.80 20.16
C ILE A 548 1.32 10.56 21.66
N ALA A 549 0.34 9.80 22.14
CA ALA A 549 0.22 9.45 23.56
C ALA A 549 1.45 8.67 24.06
N LEU A 550 1.93 7.70 23.27
CA LEU A 550 3.15 6.95 23.58
C LEU A 550 4.39 7.87 23.61
N LEU A 551 4.54 8.79 22.64
CA LEU A 551 5.63 9.78 22.64
C LEU A 551 5.58 10.71 23.84
N ALA A 552 4.39 11.20 24.20
CA ALA A 552 4.18 12.07 25.35
C ALA A 552 4.57 11.33 26.64
N PHE A 553 4.18 10.06 26.78
CA PHE A 553 4.57 9.22 27.91
C PHE A 553 6.09 9.01 28.00
N ILE A 554 6.77 8.75 26.88
CA ILE A 554 8.23 8.65 26.82
C ILE A 554 8.87 9.98 27.26
N GLY A 555 8.40 11.11 26.72
CA GLY A 555 8.88 12.44 27.06
C GLY A 555 8.69 12.80 28.54
N TRP A 556 7.58 12.37 29.15
CA TRP A 556 7.31 12.52 30.58
C TRP A 556 8.24 11.66 31.44
N LYS A 557 8.36 10.36 31.12
CA LYS A 557 9.24 9.43 31.85
C LYS A 557 10.69 9.90 31.84
N MET A 558 11.17 10.41 30.71
CA MET A 558 12.54 10.93 30.56
C MET A 558 12.81 12.21 31.37
N GLN A 559 11.79 13.03 31.62
CA GLN A 559 11.92 14.20 32.51
C GLN A 559 11.99 13.76 33.97
N ARG A 560 11.10 12.85 34.38
CA ARG A 560 11.01 12.37 35.76
C ARG A 560 12.24 11.61 36.24
N THR A 561 12.87 10.78 35.40
CA THR A 561 14.13 10.10 35.77
C THR A 561 15.27 11.08 36.05
N ARG A 562 15.26 12.27 35.44
CA ARG A 562 16.25 13.31 35.72
C ARG A 562 16.00 14.00 37.06
N GLU A 563 14.74 14.29 37.39
CA GLU A 563 14.37 14.88 38.68
C GLU A 563 14.84 13.98 39.83
N TYR A 564 14.53 12.68 39.77
CA TYR A 564 15.07 11.69 40.73
C TYR A 564 16.61 11.63 40.76
N SER A 565 17.28 11.71 39.61
CA SER A 565 18.75 11.70 39.58
C SER A 565 19.37 13.01 40.10
N LEU A 566 18.67 14.13 40.03
CA LEU A 566 19.13 15.42 40.53
C LEU A 566 18.88 15.50 42.05
N GLU A 567 17.71 15.05 42.50
CA GLU A 567 17.30 14.96 43.90
C GLU A 567 18.22 14.02 44.68
N ASN A 568 18.52 12.83 44.16
CA ASN A 568 19.53 11.92 44.75
C ASN A 568 20.97 12.48 44.71
N LYS A 569 21.29 13.41 43.80
CA LYS A 569 22.60 14.10 43.77
C LYS A 569 22.70 15.22 44.80
N LEU A 570 21.56 15.81 45.17
CA LEU A 570 21.45 16.80 46.23
C LEU A 570 21.43 16.16 47.62
N GLU A 571 21.04 14.89 47.73
CA GLU A 571 21.02 14.10 48.98
C GLU A 571 22.28 13.21 49.20
N GLY A 572 23.30 13.31 48.34
CA GLY A 572 24.58 12.60 48.52
C GLY A 572 25.38 13.16 49.70
N PRO A 573 26.09 12.32 50.48
CA PRO A 573 26.67 12.73 51.77
C PRO A 573 27.70 13.84 51.58
N MET A 574 27.49 14.93 52.34
CA MET A 574 28.35 16.11 52.44
C MET A 574 29.63 15.80 53.22
#